data_AF-A0A0H4PDI2-F1
#
_entry.id   AF-A0A0H4PDI2-F1
#
_cell.length_a   1.000
_cell.length_b   1.000
_cell.length_c   1.000
_cell.angle_alpha   90.00
_cell.angle_beta   90.00
_cell.angle_gamma   90.00
#
_symmetry.space_group_name_H-M   'P 1'
#
loop_
_entity.id
_entity.type
_entity.pdbx_description
1 polymer ?
#
loop_
_entity_poly.entity_id
_entity_poly.type
_entity_poly.pdbx_seq_one_letter_code
_entity_poly.pdbx_strand_id
1 'polypeptide(L)'
;MKIARNIFILIFLTIYCVSCIKEDNTGLLGNEERYHPIGIKFVYEDGTEVLDSDCISPDIKYAVQIEVTTNNNRNTNASKIEYTINGSPYSMSFIEEGVKSNPVTLVNGKNIAELVKTAVSTELTYVEQGDFQLIE
;
A
#
# COMPACT_ATOMS: atom_id res chain seq x y z
N MET A 1 43.14 50.02 2.05
CA MET A 1 42.69 49.26 0.85
C MET A 1 43.03 47.75 0.93
N LYS A 2 42.89 47.10 2.10
CA LYS A 2 43.07 45.63 2.27
C LYS A 2 41.78 44.92 2.72
N ILE A 3 40.91 45.65 3.43
CA ILE A 3 39.62 45.15 3.93
C ILE A 3 38.62 44.87 2.79
N ALA A 4 38.52 45.77 1.80
CA ALA A 4 37.62 45.58 0.65
C ALA A 4 37.98 44.36 -0.21
N ARG A 5 39.27 43.99 -0.30
CA ARG A 5 39.75 42.83 -1.06
C ARG A 5 39.41 41.50 -0.37
N ASN A 6 39.48 41.47 0.97
CA ASN A 6 39.13 40.28 1.74
C ASN A 6 37.62 40.04 1.82
N ILE A 7 36.82 41.11 1.83
CA ILE A 7 35.34 40.99 1.74
C ILE A 7 34.92 40.42 0.39
N PHE A 8 35.55 40.86 -0.70
CA PHE A 8 35.23 40.38 -2.05
C PHE A 8 35.53 38.88 -2.23
N ILE A 9 36.62 38.40 -1.65
CA ILE A 9 36.98 36.97 -1.65
C ILE A 9 35.98 36.16 -0.81
N LEU A 10 35.52 36.69 0.33
CA LEU A 10 34.55 36.02 1.19
C LEU A 10 33.18 35.86 0.48
N ILE A 11 32.74 36.88 -0.26
CA ILE A 11 31.48 36.87 -0.99
C ILE A 11 31.51 35.83 -2.13
N PHE A 12 32.60 35.72 -2.88
CA PHE A 12 32.75 34.70 -3.92
C PHE A 12 32.77 33.27 -3.36
N LEU A 13 33.36 33.07 -2.18
CA LEU A 13 33.38 31.77 -1.52
C LEU A 13 31.98 31.34 -1.06
N THR A 14 31.16 32.28 -0.58
CA THR A 14 29.78 31.99 -0.17
C THR A 14 28.86 31.69 -1.34
N ILE A 15 29.06 32.29 -2.52
CA ILE A 15 28.25 32.02 -3.72
C ILE A 15 28.52 30.61 -4.27
N TYR A 16 29.76 30.13 -4.20
CA TYR A 16 30.13 28.79 -4.67
C TYR A 16 29.56 27.65 -3.80
N CYS A 17 29.24 27.91 -2.53
CA CYS A 17 28.65 26.90 -1.65
C CYS A 17 27.12 26.76 -1.78
N VAL A 18 26.42 27.67 -2.47
CA VAL A 18 24.95 27.62 -2.63
C VAL A 18 24.54 26.91 -3.94
N SER A 19 25.46 26.67 -4.87
CA SER A 19 25.18 26.03 -6.17
C SER A 19 25.21 24.50 -6.15
N CYS A 20 24.80 23.87 -5.05
CA CYS A 20 24.45 22.45 -5.04
C CYS A 20 23.26 22.18 -4.11
N ILE A 21 22.26 23.05 -4.13
CA ILE A 21 20.89 22.56 -3.97
C ILE A 21 20.62 21.85 -5.29
N LYS A 22 20.77 20.52 -5.30
CA LYS A 22 20.03 19.71 -6.27
C LYS A 22 18.58 20.08 -6.04
N GLU A 23 18.06 20.97 -6.88
CA GLU A 23 16.67 20.92 -7.21
C GLU A 23 16.47 19.52 -7.78
N ASP A 24 15.99 18.61 -6.94
CA ASP A 24 15.27 17.45 -7.41
C ASP A 24 14.05 18.03 -8.13
N ASN A 25 14.27 18.44 -9.38
CA ASN A 25 13.27 18.63 -10.41
C ASN A 25 12.68 17.26 -10.76
N THR A 26 12.24 16.50 -9.74
CA THR A 26 11.25 15.45 -9.86
C THR A 26 9.86 16.08 -9.84
N GLY A 27 9.69 17.10 -10.67
CA GLY A 27 8.39 17.52 -11.15
C GLY A 27 8.11 16.77 -12.45
N LEU A 28 7.07 15.94 -12.41
CA LEU A 28 6.14 15.81 -13.53
C LEU A 28 6.56 14.94 -14.74
N LEU A 29 7.19 13.80 -14.47
CA LEU A 29 6.77 12.55 -15.11
C LEU A 29 6.23 11.62 -14.03
N GLY A 30 5.31 12.13 -13.22
CA GLY A 30 4.46 11.27 -12.43
C GLY A 30 3.67 10.44 -13.41
N ASN A 31 3.96 9.14 -13.48
CA ASN A 31 3.01 8.20 -14.06
C ASN A 31 1.74 8.35 -13.22
N GLU A 32 0.81 9.20 -13.66
CA GLU A 32 -0.51 9.25 -13.05
C GLU A 32 -1.05 7.82 -13.11
N GLU A 33 -1.19 7.20 -11.94
CA GLU A 33 -1.72 5.84 -11.85
C GLU A 33 -3.08 5.86 -12.50
N ARG A 34 -3.31 4.96 -13.45
CA ARG A 34 -4.60 4.87 -14.15
C ARG A 34 -5.67 4.32 -13.21
N TYR A 35 -5.29 3.36 -12.37
CA TYR A 35 -6.19 2.66 -11.48
C TYR A 35 -6.01 3.14 -10.05
N HIS A 36 -7.12 3.49 -9.42
CA HIS A 36 -7.19 3.96 -8.04
C HIS A 36 -7.96 2.95 -7.21
N PRO A 37 -7.44 2.50 -6.06
CA PRO A 37 -8.14 1.54 -5.24
C PRO A 37 -9.31 2.23 -4.55
N ILE A 38 -10.49 1.63 -4.67
CA ILE A 38 -11.73 2.10 -4.03
C ILE A 38 -12.12 1.24 -2.83
N GLY A 39 -11.58 0.02 -2.73
CA GLY A 39 -11.86 -0.88 -1.62
C GLY A 39 -10.80 -1.96 -1.43
N ILE A 40 -10.73 -2.45 -0.20
CA ILE A 40 -9.98 -3.64 0.21
C ILE A 40 -10.84 -4.43 1.19
N LYS A 41 -10.94 -5.75 1.00
CA LYS A 41 -11.73 -6.64 1.87
C LYS A 41 -11.15 -8.04 1.94
N PHE A 42 -11.45 -8.77 3.03
CA PHE A 42 -11.24 -10.21 3.09
C PHE A 42 -12.38 -10.95 2.38
N VAL A 43 -12.03 -11.97 1.61
CA VAL A 43 -12.94 -12.84 0.87
C VAL A 43 -12.50 -14.30 1.03
N TYR A 44 -13.38 -15.24 0.70
CA TYR A 44 -12.98 -16.62 0.45
C TYR A 44 -12.07 -16.70 -0.80
N GLU A 45 -11.30 -17.78 -0.95
CA GLU A 45 -10.38 -17.96 -2.09
C GLU A 45 -11.11 -17.88 -3.45
N ASP A 46 -12.39 -18.25 -3.50
CA ASP A 46 -13.24 -18.16 -4.70
C ASP A 46 -13.74 -16.72 -5.00
N GLY A 47 -13.46 -15.76 -4.12
CA GLY A 47 -13.88 -14.37 -4.22
C GLY A 47 -15.23 -14.05 -3.59
N THR A 48 -15.91 -15.05 -3.00
CA THR A 48 -17.15 -14.84 -2.25
C THR A 48 -16.88 -14.01 -1.00
N GLU A 49 -17.82 -13.13 -0.66
CA GLU A 49 -17.71 -12.27 0.52
C GLU A 49 -17.79 -13.08 1.82
N VAL A 50 -16.94 -12.72 2.79
CA VAL A 50 -17.02 -13.24 4.16
C VAL A 50 -17.97 -12.34 4.93
N LEU A 51 -19.04 -12.91 5.47
CA LEU A 51 -20.05 -12.19 6.26
C LEU A 51 -19.70 -12.23 7.74
N ASP A 52 -20.17 -11.25 8.52
CA ASP A 52 -19.96 -11.20 9.98
C ASP A 52 -20.53 -12.43 10.72
N SER A 53 -21.51 -13.10 10.12
CA SER A 53 -22.12 -14.33 10.64
C SER A 53 -21.34 -15.61 10.30
N ASP A 54 -20.32 -15.52 9.45
CA ASP A 54 -19.61 -16.68 8.96
C ASP A 54 -18.65 -17.23 10.01
N CYS A 55 -18.59 -18.56 10.10
CA CYS A 55 -17.62 -19.23 10.95
C CYS A 55 -16.28 -19.32 10.20
N ILE A 56 -15.27 -18.58 10.67
CA ILE A 56 -13.94 -18.60 10.08
C ILE A 56 -13.22 -19.88 10.49
N SER A 57 -12.74 -20.65 9.52
CA SER A 57 -12.20 -22.00 9.72
C SER A 57 -10.78 -22.14 9.16
N PRO A 58 -9.87 -22.88 9.82
CA PRO A 58 -8.56 -23.21 9.25
C PRO A 58 -8.62 -24.03 7.96
N ASP A 59 -9.70 -24.77 7.73
CA ASP A 59 -9.86 -25.65 6.57
C ASP A 59 -10.32 -24.89 5.32
N ILE A 60 -10.69 -23.62 5.50
CA ILE A 60 -11.14 -22.75 4.42
C ILE A 60 -10.01 -21.81 4.06
N LYS A 61 -9.83 -21.58 2.76
CA LYS A 61 -8.83 -20.64 2.25
C LYS A 61 -9.44 -19.28 2.03
N TYR A 62 -8.65 -18.26 2.31
CA TYR A 62 -9.04 -16.86 2.24
C TYR A 62 -8.12 -16.09 1.30
N ALA A 63 -8.61 -14.94 0.85
CA ALA A 63 -7.84 -13.99 0.08
C ALA A 63 -8.15 -12.56 0.50
N VAL A 64 -7.23 -11.65 0.21
CA VAL A 64 -7.49 -10.21 0.25
C VAL A 64 -7.85 -9.77 -1.16
N GLN A 65 -9.01 -9.14 -1.32
CA GLN A 65 -9.50 -8.60 -2.58
C GLN A 65 -9.38 -7.08 -2.58
N ILE A 66 -8.82 -6.54 -3.66
CA ILE A 66 -8.74 -5.10 -3.91
C ILE A 66 -9.59 -4.78 -5.13
N GLU A 67 -10.43 -3.76 -5.00
CA GLU A 67 -11.21 -3.19 -6.09
C GLU A 67 -10.60 -1.87 -6.52
N VAL A 68 -10.44 -1.69 -7.84
CA VAL A 68 -9.94 -0.45 -8.43
C VAL A 68 -10.93 0.12 -9.42
N THR A 69 -10.96 1.45 -9.53
CA THR A 69 -11.63 2.17 -10.60
C THR A 69 -10.62 2.97 -11.44
N THR A 70 -11.01 3.35 -12.65
CA THR A 70 -10.18 4.17 -13.54
C THR A 70 -10.41 5.65 -13.25
N ASN A 71 -9.33 6.43 -13.12
CA ASN A 71 -9.46 7.85 -13.44
C ASN A 71 -9.67 7.97 -14.95
N ASN A 72 -10.46 8.92 -15.44
CA ASN A 72 -10.76 9.12 -16.87
C ASN A 72 -9.52 9.52 -17.72
N ASN A 73 -8.33 9.11 -17.32
CA ASN A 73 -7.06 9.33 -17.96
C ASN A 73 -6.87 8.38 -19.15
N ARG A 74 -6.25 8.89 -20.23
CA ARG A 74 -5.91 8.10 -21.43
C ARG A 74 -4.62 7.30 -21.27
N ASN A 75 -4.06 7.24 -20.05
CA ASN A 75 -2.91 6.43 -19.75
C ASN A 75 -3.21 4.95 -20.01
N THR A 76 -2.26 4.19 -20.56
CA THR A 76 -2.37 2.75 -20.79
C THR A 76 -1.51 1.93 -19.82
N ASN A 77 -0.81 2.60 -18.91
CA ASN A 77 0.11 1.96 -17.99
C ASN A 77 -0.61 1.14 -16.92
N ALA A 78 0.00 0.02 -16.55
CA ALA A 78 -0.38 -0.72 -15.36
C ALA A 78 -0.20 0.15 -14.11
N SER A 79 -1.09 0.01 -13.14
CA SER A 79 -0.93 0.64 -11.81
C SER A 79 -0.61 -0.40 -10.77
N LYS A 80 0.40 -0.12 -9.94
CA LYS A 80 0.79 -0.98 -8.81
C LYS A 80 0.11 -0.44 -7.56
N ILE A 81 -0.80 -1.23 -6.98
CA ILE A 81 -1.45 -0.92 -5.72
C ILE A 81 -0.67 -1.58 -4.59
N GLU A 82 -0.22 -0.78 -3.64
CA GLU A 82 0.50 -1.23 -2.45
C GLU A 82 -0.44 -1.30 -1.25
N TYR A 83 -0.35 -2.40 -0.51
CA TYR A 83 -1.18 -2.68 0.66
C TYR A 83 -0.36 -3.47 1.67
N THR A 84 -0.86 -3.56 2.90
CA THR A 84 -0.26 -4.40 3.94
C THR A 84 -1.24 -5.46 4.42
N ILE A 85 -0.72 -6.56 4.94
CA ILE A 85 -1.47 -7.57 5.70
C ILE A 85 -0.72 -7.76 7.01
N ASN A 86 -1.35 -7.43 8.13
CA ASN A 86 -0.75 -7.46 9.46
C ASN A 86 0.59 -6.68 9.52
N GLY A 87 0.66 -5.55 8.79
CA GLY A 87 1.85 -4.72 8.66
C GLY A 87 2.92 -5.23 7.69
N SER A 88 2.79 -6.46 7.15
CA SER A 88 3.68 -6.98 6.11
C SER A 88 3.32 -6.38 4.75
N PRO A 89 4.28 -5.88 3.94
CA PRO A 89 3.99 -5.20 2.68
C PRO A 89 3.71 -6.16 1.52
N TYR A 90 2.72 -5.81 0.70
CA TYR A 90 2.31 -6.52 -0.51
C TYR A 90 2.00 -5.54 -1.64
N SER A 91 1.85 -6.08 -2.85
CA SER A 91 1.37 -5.30 -3.98
C SER A 91 0.60 -6.12 -5.01
N MET A 92 -0.33 -5.47 -5.71
CA MET A 92 -1.06 -6.02 -6.86
C MET A 92 -0.95 -5.06 -8.04
N SER A 93 -0.80 -5.61 -9.25
CA SER A 93 -0.76 -4.83 -10.49
C SER A 93 -2.08 -4.91 -11.24
N PHE A 94 -2.62 -3.77 -11.66
CA PHE A 94 -3.87 -3.65 -12.43
C PHE A 94 -3.60 -3.08 -13.82
N ILE A 95 -4.20 -3.68 -14.83
CA ILE A 95 -4.17 -3.25 -16.24
C ILE A 95 -5.57 -2.96 -16.80
N GLU A 96 -6.60 -3.17 -15.97
CA GLU A 96 -8.02 -2.95 -16.25
C GLU A 96 -8.74 -2.65 -14.93
N GLU A 97 -9.97 -2.13 -15.04
CA GLU A 97 -10.86 -1.90 -13.91
C GLU A 97 -11.36 -3.22 -13.31
N GLY A 98 -11.67 -3.22 -12.02
CA GLY A 98 -12.32 -4.35 -11.36
C GLY A 98 -11.56 -4.84 -10.15
N VAL A 99 -11.68 -6.14 -9.90
CA VAL A 99 -11.19 -6.78 -8.66
C VAL A 99 -10.03 -7.73 -8.93
N LYS A 100 -9.07 -7.77 -8.00
CA LYS A 100 -8.06 -8.84 -7.93
C LYS A 100 -7.93 -9.33 -6.50
N SER A 101 -7.65 -10.62 -6.36
CA SER A 101 -7.48 -11.29 -5.08
C SER A 101 -6.06 -11.84 -4.94
N ASN A 102 -5.52 -11.78 -3.73
CA ASN A 102 -4.27 -12.45 -3.35
C ASN A 102 -4.59 -13.43 -2.21
N PRO A 103 -4.34 -14.74 -2.38
CA PRO A 103 -4.52 -15.71 -1.32
C PRO A 103 -3.71 -15.35 -0.07
N VAL A 104 -4.30 -15.58 1.10
CA VAL A 104 -3.68 -15.28 2.40
C VAL A 104 -3.90 -16.43 3.37
N THR A 105 -2.95 -16.59 4.29
CA THR A 105 -3.11 -17.41 5.47
C THR A 105 -3.42 -16.49 6.64
N LEU A 106 -4.57 -16.69 7.29
CA LEU A 106 -4.95 -15.94 8.47
C LEU A 106 -4.09 -16.37 9.66
N VAL A 107 -3.74 -15.42 10.52
CA VAL A 107 -3.13 -15.71 11.82
C VAL A 107 -4.20 -15.69 12.90
N ASN A 108 -3.98 -16.46 13.98
CA ASN A 108 -4.89 -16.44 15.13
C ASN A 108 -5.01 -15.02 15.71
N GLY A 109 -6.23 -14.61 15.99
CA GLY A 109 -6.61 -13.26 16.38
C GLY A 109 -7.01 -12.38 15.19
N LYS A 110 -6.73 -11.09 15.31
CA LYS A 110 -7.15 -10.06 14.36
C LYS A 110 -6.21 -10.00 13.16
N ASN A 111 -6.76 -10.15 11.96
CA ASN A 111 -6.07 -9.92 10.70
C ASN A 111 -6.51 -8.57 10.14
N ILE A 112 -5.56 -7.74 9.72
CA ILE A 112 -5.83 -6.39 9.18
C ILE A 112 -5.19 -6.28 7.82
N ALA A 113 -5.96 -5.86 6.82
CA ALA A 113 -5.44 -5.48 5.51
C ALA A 113 -5.69 -4.00 5.26
N GLU A 114 -4.67 -3.27 4.79
CA GLU A 114 -4.70 -1.81 4.67
C GLU A 114 -4.05 -1.33 3.37
N LEU A 115 -4.73 -0.43 2.66
CA LEU A 115 -4.19 0.26 1.48
C LEU A 115 -3.21 1.36 1.90
N VAL A 116 -1.97 1.30 1.41
CA VAL A 116 -0.87 2.19 1.85
C VAL A 116 -1.15 3.67 1.56
N LYS A 117 -1.78 3.98 0.43
CA LYS A 117 -1.99 5.38 0.00
C LYS A 117 -3.23 6.04 0.57
N THR A 118 -4.29 5.26 0.82
CA THR A 118 -5.61 5.78 1.20
C THR A 118 -5.95 5.52 2.66
N ALA A 119 -5.16 4.70 3.37
CA ALA A 119 -5.43 4.23 4.73
C ALA A 119 -6.80 3.54 4.90
N VAL A 120 -7.41 3.11 3.80
CA VAL A 120 -8.62 2.29 3.83
C VAL A 120 -8.20 0.89 4.29
N SER A 121 -8.87 0.37 5.32
CA SER A 121 -8.55 -0.91 5.93
C SER A 121 -9.77 -1.79 6.15
N THR A 122 -9.53 -3.09 6.22
CA THR A 122 -10.52 -4.11 6.61
C THR A 122 -9.92 -5.00 7.69
N GLU A 123 -10.78 -5.63 8.49
CA GLU A 123 -10.38 -6.58 9.52
C GLU A 123 -11.16 -7.88 9.44
N LEU A 124 -10.49 -8.99 9.77
CA LEU A 124 -11.09 -10.30 9.94
C LEU A 124 -10.50 -10.96 11.17
N THR A 125 -11.36 -11.34 12.12
CA THR A 125 -10.92 -12.07 13.32
C THR A 125 -11.02 -13.57 13.07
N TYR A 126 -9.90 -14.25 13.18
CA TYR A 126 -9.82 -15.70 13.13
C TYR A 126 -9.49 -16.22 14.53
N VAL A 127 -10.23 -17.21 15.01
CA VAL A 127 -9.94 -17.86 16.30
C VAL A 127 -9.67 -19.32 16.03
N GLU A 128 -8.43 -19.74 16.24
CA GLU A 128 -8.08 -21.15 16.22
C GLU A 128 -8.75 -21.82 17.43
N GLN A 129 -9.65 -22.77 17.17
CA GLN A 129 -10.26 -23.57 18.23
C GLN A 129 -9.23 -24.61 18.67
N GLY A 130 -8.73 -24.49 19.90
CA GLY A 130 -7.81 -25.46 20.47
C GLY A 130 -8.47 -26.81 20.72
N ASP A 131 -7.65 -27.85 20.85
CA ASP A 131 -8.12 -29.19 21.24
C ASP A 131 -8.73 -29.15 22.65
N PHE A 132 -10.02 -29.49 22.75
CA PHE A 132 -10.66 -29.69 24.04
C PHE A 132 -10.10 -30.96 24.70
N GLN A 133 -9.51 -30.82 25.88
CA GLN A 133 -9.19 -31.95 26.73
C GLN A 133 -10.41 -32.29 27.59
N LEU A 134 -10.97 -33.49 27.41
CA LEU A 134 -11.92 -34.07 28.36
C LEU A 134 -11.16 -34.44 29.64
N ILE A 135 -11.47 -33.76 30.74
CA ILE A 135 -10.98 -34.14 32.07
C ILE A 135 -11.93 -35.21 32.60
N GLU A 136 -11.41 -36.41 32.88
CA GLU A 136 -12.14 -37.49 33.58
C GLU A 136 -12.30 -37.22 35.08
#